data_AF-A0A182MUV7-F1
#
_entry.id   AF-A0A182MUV7-F1
#
_cell.length_a   1.000
_cell.length_b   1.000
_cell.length_c   1.000
_cell.angle_alpha   90.00
_cell.angle_beta   90.00
_cell.angle_gamma   90.00
#
_symmetry.space_group_name_H-M   'P 1'
#
loop_
_entity.id
_entity.type
_entity.pdbx_description
1 polymer ?
#
loop_
_entity_poly.entity_id
_entity_poly.type
_entity_poly.pdbx_seq_one_letter_code
_entity_poly.pdbx_strand_id
1 'polypeptide(L)'
;MKIKFWEEAIEDSLQTIHDIATENLGALCLTKLYRPLKITLNPERYTGARQKADLAAVVLQDVGVSRHNGLLDALAKGLLSDAHVTSARILSINVSDGLLTNSVWWNKEPGGMGGPLRIEAEGIAIGTKPDPSYPWQVASFEDETSSPGLRSPKFTPTPPDISYKGWWTYPYYSCGQKKWILSYSVAIPPMGRHGIRGFLSIDIDISDLQVNQCNNPNRYEILSYNQHLRQFYPFVRNLKLGEDEQLRQIEAFHSSHKCHVHSMRCEYRPVVTSVISSAASLTLGPNGTGPVMQSLVNGTASGPSVVLAAGSALQTVVNGWTRGAYQCRCKDGFYSFRHPDGFNGSIMEVAYQEYRDNISSYYKEVFVCVRCAPGCATCTGPEPCLASYNWAFR
;
A
#
# COMPACT_ATOMS: atom_id res chain seq x y z
N MET A 1 20.75 10.84 15.77
CA MET A 1 19.74 10.05 16.51
C MET A 1 18.44 9.90 15.71
N LYS A 2 17.79 10.98 15.27
CA LYS A 2 16.54 10.91 14.48
C LYS A 2 16.64 10.14 13.16
N ILE A 3 17.75 10.24 12.42
CA ILE A 3 17.93 9.55 11.12
C ILE A 3 18.00 8.02 11.31
N LYS A 4 18.80 7.54 12.28
CA LYS A 4 18.92 6.11 12.57
C LYS A 4 17.58 5.48 12.99
N PHE A 5 16.80 6.19 13.80
CA PHE A 5 15.47 5.73 14.21
C PHE A 5 14.51 5.59 13.02
N TRP A 6 14.59 6.49 12.04
CA TRP A 6 13.80 6.41 10.81
C TRP A 6 14.21 5.24 9.92
N GLU A 7 15.52 5.00 9.76
CA GLU A 7 16.02 3.84 9.00
C GLU A 7 15.58 2.52 9.63
N GLU A 8 15.68 2.40 10.96
CA GLU A 8 15.21 1.21 11.70
C GLU A 8 13.71 0.97 11.53
N ALA A 9 12.89 2.03 11.56
CA ALA A 9 11.44 1.93 11.34
C ALA A 9 11.08 1.45 9.92
N ILE A 10 11.86 1.87 8.92
CA ILE A 10 11.69 1.44 7.53
C ILE A 10 12.04 -0.04 7.39
N GLU A 11 13.20 -0.48 7.91
CA GLU A 11 13.62 -1.88 7.84
C GLU A 11 12.65 -2.82 8.58
N ASP A 12 12.17 -2.44 9.76
CA ASP A 12 11.19 -3.21 10.53
C ASP A 12 9.84 -3.33 9.80
N SER A 13 9.43 -2.25 9.12
CA SER A 13 8.22 -2.26 8.29
C SER A 13 8.38 -3.15 7.05
N LEU A 14 9.56 -3.10 6.40
CA LEU A 14 9.88 -3.98 5.26
C LEU A 14 9.92 -5.45 5.67
N GLN A 15 10.46 -5.77 6.85
CA GLN A 15 10.44 -7.12 7.40
C GLN A 15 9.00 -7.61 7.63
N THR A 16 8.17 -6.78 8.26
CA THR A 16 6.74 -7.10 8.48
C THR A 16 6.02 -7.38 7.16
N ILE A 17 6.29 -6.60 6.11
CA ILE A 17 5.73 -6.81 4.76
C ILE A 17 6.21 -8.14 4.17
N HIS A 18 7.49 -8.47 4.30
CA HIS A 18 8.05 -9.73 3.83
C HIS A 18 7.41 -10.95 4.51
N ASP A 19 7.26 -10.91 5.83
CA ASP A 19 6.68 -11.98 6.64
C ASP A 19 5.21 -12.26 6.25
N ILE A 20 4.46 -11.20 5.92
CA ILE A 20 3.08 -11.29 5.43
C ILE A 20 3.04 -11.86 4.00
N ALA A 21 3.92 -11.40 3.11
CA ALA A 21 3.93 -11.78 1.70
C ALA A 21 4.41 -13.21 1.42
N THR A 22 5.26 -13.78 2.29
CA THR A 22 5.84 -15.13 2.12
C THR A 22 5.01 -16.24 2.75
N GLU A 23 3.78 -15.94 3.19
CA GLU A 23 2.77 -16.90 3.68
C GLU A 23 3.18 -17.75 4.90
N ASN A 24 3.74 -17.12 5.93
CA ASN A 24 3.66 -17.61 7.32
C ASN A 24 2.49 -16.97 8.11
N LEU A 25 1.44 -16.53 7.40
CA LEU A 25 0.25 -15.91 7.97
C LEU A 25 -0.40 -16.77 9.07
N GLY A 26 -0.32 -18.09 8.93
CA GLY A 26 -0.87 -19.06 9.90
C GLY A 26 -0.20 -19.01 11.27
N ALA A 27 1.04 -18.57 11.42
CA ALA A 27 1.66 -18.34 12.73
C ALA A 27 1.52 -16.87 13.18
N LEU A 28 1.57 -15.94 12.22
CA LEU A 28 1.56 -14.50 12.48
C LEU A 28 0.18 -13.99 12.93
N CYS A 29 -0.91 -14.53 12.40
CA CYS A 29 -2.27 -14.08 12.69
C CYS A 29 -2.95 -14.82 13.86
N LEU A 30 -2.27 -15.79 14.50
CA LEU A 30 -2.81 -16.50 15.67
C LEU A 30 -2.80 -15.66 16.94
N THR A 31 -1.76 -14.84 17.14
CA THR A 31 -1.54 -14.13 18.41
C THR A 31 -1.97 -12.68 18.38
N LYS A 32 -1.91 -12.00 17.22
CA LYS A 32 -2.49 -10.65 17.09
C LYS A 32 -3.22 -10.52 15.75
N LEU A 33 -4.39 -9.87 15.82
CA LEU A 33 -5.30 -9.67 14.69
C LEU A 33 -4.83 -8.58 13.71
N TYR A 34 -3.94 -7.69 14.16
CA TYR A 34 -3.44 -6.56 13.42
C TYR A 34 -1.90 -6.46 13.48
N ARG A 35 -1.33 -5.98 12.38
CA ARG A 35 0.12 -5.75 12.23
C ARG A 35 0.37 -4.34 11.69
N PRO A 36 0.57 -3.34 12.56
CA PRO A 36 0.87 -1.98 12.13
C PRO A 36 2.31 -1.85 11.65
N LEU A 37 2.51 -1.00 10.64
CA LEU A 37 3.82 -0.55 10.20
C LEU A 37 4.25 0.68 11.01
N LYS A 38 5.54 1.04 10.92
CA LYS A 38 6.13 2.21 11.60
C LYS A 38 6.40 3.37 10.64
N ILE A 39 5.70 3.40 9.50
CA ILE A 39 5.88 4.37 8.43
C ILE A 39 4.59 5.14 8.15
N THR A 40 4.70 6.45 7.97
CA THR A 40 3.56 7.29 7.58
C THR A 40 3.30 7.20 6.07
N LEU A 41 2.03 7.22 5.68
CA LEU A 41 1.63 7.41 4.27
C LEU A 41 1.20 8.85 4.02
N ASN A 42 1.32 9.30 2.77
CA ASN A 42 0.71 10.54 2.32
C ASN A 42 -0.80 10.29 2.07
N PRO A 43 -1.72 10.92 2.84
CA PRO A 43 -3.15 10.68 2.70
C PRO A 43 -3.83 11.59 1.66
N GLU A 44 -3.08 12.35 0.84
CA GLU A 44 -3.65 13.29 -0.14
C GLU A 44 -4.67 12.65 -1.09
N ARG A 45 -4.41 11.41 -1.53
CA ARG A 45 -5.32 10.61 -2.36
C ARG A 45 -6.67 10.34 -1.70
N TYR A 46 -6.73 10.36 -0.37
CA TYR A 46 -7.91 10.01 0.43
C TYR A 46 -8.56 11.22 1.11
N THR A 47 -8.23 12.43 0.65
CA THR A 47 -8.78 13.69 1.18
C THR A 47 -10.31 13.77 1.08
N GLY A 48 -10.90 13.24 0.00
CA GLY A 48 -12.35 13.17 -0.16
C GLY A 48 -13.03 12.32 0.92
N ALA A 49 -12.49 11.14 1.21
CA ALA A 49 -12.99 10.27 2.28
C ALA A 49 -12.84 10.95 3.67
N ARG A 50 -11.70 11.62 3.90
CA ARG A 50 -11.47 12.42 5.12
C ARG A 50 -12.52 13.51 5.30
N GLN A 51 -12.75 14.32 4.26
CA GLN A 51 -13.71 15.43 4.30
C GLN A 51 -15.14 14.94 4.56
N LYS A 52 -15.53 13.80 3.97
CA LYS A 52 -16.83 13.18 4.25
C LYS A 52 -16.95 12.72 5.70
N ALA A 53 -15.89 12.14 6.28
CA ALA A 53 -15.87 11.76 7.68
C ALA A 53 -15.93 12.98 8.60
N ASP A 54 -15.17 14.04 8.30
CA ASP A 54 -15.20 15.31 9.04
C ASP A 54 -16.60 15.94 9.02
N LEU A 55 -17.28 15.94 7.85
CA LEU A 55 -18.65 16.42 7.73
C LEU A 55 -19.65 15.55 8.52
N ALA A 56 -19.51 14.23 8.47
CA ALA A 56 -20.35 13.33 9.25
C ALA A 56 -20.15 13.55 10.77
N ALA A 57 -18.92 13.82 11.21
CA ALA A 57 -18.63 14.17 12.59
C ALA A 57 -19.32 15.48 13.04
N VAL A 58 -19.42 16.47 12.15
CA VAL A 58 -20.19 17.71 12.39
C VAL A 58 -21.67 17.40 12.61
N VAL A 59 -22.28 16.64 11.69
CA VAL A 59 -23.69 16.27 11.81
C VAL A 59 -23.97 15.51 13.10
N LEU A 60 -23.07 14.60 13.47
CA LEU A 60 -23.16 13.85 14.74
C LEU A 60 -22.97 14.74 15.96
N GLN A 61 -22.12 15.77 15.86
CA GLN A 61 -21.98 16.75 16.91
C GLN A 61 -23.23 17.60 17.06
N ASP A 62 -23.95 17.96 15.99
CA ASP A 62 -25.13 18.85 16.11
C ASP A 62 -26.39 18.10 16.54
N VAL A 63 -26.57 16.87 16.06
CA VAL A 63 -27.76 16.05 16.33
C VAL A 63 -27.60 15.20 17.60
N GLY A 64 -26.37 14.87 17.98
CA GLY A 64 -26.05 14.05 19.14
C GLY A 64 -25.91 12.56 18.81
N VAL A 65 -24.81 11.98 19.28
CA VAL A 65 -24.35 10.62 18.91
C VAL A 65 -25.17 9.50 19.56
N SER A 66 -25.87 9.77 20.67
CA SER A 66 -26.67 8.79 21.41
C SER A 66 -28.17 8.85 21.14
N ARG A 67 -28.65 9.79 20.31
CA ARG A 67 -30.09 10.07 20.21
C ARG A 67 -30.83 9.18 19.21
N HIS A 68 -30.17 8.79 18.11
CA HIS A 68 -30.83 8.09 17.01
C HIS A 68 -29.96 7.02 16.35
N ASN A 69 -30.23 5.75 16.64
CA ASN A 69 -29.53 4.61 16.02
C ASN A 69 -29.67 4.61 14.48
N GLY A 70 -30.86 4.96 13.97
CA GLY A 70 -31.10 5.04 12.53
C GLY A 70 -30.23 6.09 11.81
N LEU A 71 -29.91 7.20 12.47
CA LEU A 71 -29.01 8.21 11.91
C LEU A 71 -27.57 7.69 11.84
N LEU A 72 -27.10 7.02 12.90
CA LEU A 72 -25.76 6.41 12.92
C LEU A 72 -25.62 5.37 11.79
N ASP A 73 -26.63 4.52 11.60
CA ASP A 73 -26.67 3.52 10.53
C ASP A 73 -26.67 4.18 9.14
N ALA A 74 -27.47 5.23 8.93
CA ALA A 74 -27.53 5.95 7.66
C ALA A 74 -26.20 6.65 7.33
N LEU A 75 -25.57 7.30 8.31
CA LEU A 75 -24.28 7.97 8.13
C LEU A 75 -23.16 6.97 7.87
N ALA A 76 -23.07 5.88 8.63
CA ALA A 76 -22.06 4.86 8.43
C ALA A 76 -22.19 4.22 7.03
N LYS A 77 -23.40 3.88 6.58
CA LYS A 77 -23.64 3.40 5.21
C LYS A 77 -23.30 4.45 4.16
N GLY A 78 -23.64 5.72 4.41
CA GLY A 78 -23.33 6.84 3.52
C GLY A 78 -21.82 7.01 3.30
N LEU A 79 -21.00 6.80 4.33
CA LEU A 79 -19.54 6.86 4.22
C LEU A 79 -18.96 5.74 3.33
N LEU A 80 -19.60 4.57 3.28
CA LEU A 80 -19.20 3.45 2.40
C LEU A 80 -19.45 3.72 0.90
N SER A 81 -20.17 4.79 0.56
CA SER A 81 -20.36 5.21 -0.84
C SER A 81 -19.06 5.66 -1.50
N ASP A 82 -18.06 6.04 -0.71
CA ASP A 82 -16.74 6.38 -1.22
C ASP A 82 -16.04 5.15 -1.85
N ALA A 83 -15.27 5.38 -2.91
CA ALA A 83 -14.61 4.29 -3.64
C ALA A 83 -13.56 3.59 -2.78
N HIS A 84 -12.86 4.34 -1.92
CA HIS A 84 -11.72 3.84 -1.15
C HIS A 84 -12.08 3.34 0.24
N VAL A 85 -13.26 3.70 0.76
CA VAL A 85 -13.72 3.31 2.09
C VAL A 85 -14.27 1.88 2.05
N THR A 86 -13.73 1.02 2.91
CA THR A 86 -14.17 -0.37 3.07
C THR A 86 -14.98 -0.60 4.33
N SER A 87 -14.77 0.21 5.36
CA SER A 87 -15.46 0.10 6.64
C SER A 87 -15.75 1.47 7.22
N ALA A 88 -16.89 1.60 7.90
CA ALA A 88 -17.25 2.77 8.66
C ALA A 88 -17.84 2.35 10.00
N ARG A 89 -17.38 2.98 11.08
CA ARG A 89 -17.82 2.70 12.44
C ARG A 89 -18.05 3.97 13.24
N ILE A 90 -19.13 3.98 14.02
CA ILE A 90 -19.49 5.07 14.93
C ILE A 90 -19.76 4.47 16.30
N LEU A 91 -19.07 5.00 17.31
CA LEU A 91 -19.18 4.57 18.70
C LEU A 91 -19.61 5.75 19.56
N SER A 92 -20.42 5.46 20.58
CA SER A 92 -20.76 6.41 21.64
C SER A 92 -20.19 5.87 22.95
N ILE A 93 -19.31 6.63 23.60
CA ILE A 93 -18.61 6.23 24.80
C ILE A 93 -18.95 7.20 25.92
N ASN A 94 -19.29 6.69 27.10
CA ASN A 94 -19.46 7.53 28.27
C ASN A 94 -18.08 7.99 28.80
N VAL A 95 -17.89 9.30 28.96
CA VAL A 95 -16.63 9.91 29.41
C VAL A 95 -16.30 9.53 30.86
N SER A 96 -17.29 9.29 31.73
CA SER A 96 -17.03 8.93 33.13
C SER A 96 -16.39 7.56 33.29
N ASP A 97 -16.94 6.55 32.60
CA ASP A 97 -16.59 5.15 32.84
C ASP A 97 -15.83 4.51 31.67
N GLY A 98 -15.76 5.20 30.52
CA GLY A 98 -15.17 4.71 29.29
C GLY A 98 -15.97 3.57 28.63
N LEU A 99 -17.19 3.31 29.10
CA LEU A 99 -18.04 2.23 28.60
C LEU A 99 -18.74 2.63 27.32
N LEU A 100 -18.85 1.66 26.41
CA LEU A 100 -19.58 1.81 25.16
C LEU A 100 -21.08 1.83 25.43
N THR A 101 -21.74 2.91 25.05
CA THR A 101 -23.20 3.09 25.17
C THR A 101 -23.93 2.69 23.89
N ASN A 102 -23.28 2.85 22.74
CA ASN A 102 -23.85 2.52 21.44
C ASN A 102 -22.73 2.27 20.42
N SER A 103 -22.97 1.39 19.44
CA SER A 103 -22.06 1.12 18.35
C SER A 103 -22.78 0.77 17.05
N VAL A 104 -22.21 1.27 15.96
CA VAL A 104 -22.59 0.93 14.60
C VAL A 104 -21.30 0.65 13.83
N TRP A 105 -21.24 -0.49 13.14
CA TRP A 105 -20.11 -0.87 12.30
C TRP A 105 -20.65 -1.52 11.02
N TRP A 106 -20.34 -0.90 9.88
CA TRP A 106 -20.67 -1.41 8.56
C TRP A 106 -19.40 -1.66 7.73
N ASN A 107 -19.41 -2.75 6.97
CA ASN A 107 -18.41 -3.08 5.98
C ASN A 107 -19.03 -3.13 4.58
N LYS A 108 -18.22 -2.75 3.60
CA LYS A 108 -18.52 -2.94 2.18
C LYS A 108 -18.31 -4.40 1.82
N GLU A 109 -19.26 -5.00 1.09
CA GLU A 109 -19.14 -6.41 0.71
C GLU A 109 -18.00 -6.66 -0.27
N PRO A 110 -17.26 -7.78 -0.12
CA PRO A 110 -16.27 -8.21 -1.10
C PRO A 110 -16.99 -8.70 -2.37
N GLY A 111 -16.82 -7.99 -3.49
CA GLY A 111 -17.34 -8.41 -4.80
C GLY A 111 -18.44 -7.53 -5.39
N GLY A 112 -18.87 -6.47 -4.70
CA GLY A 112 -19.69 -5.38 -5.27
C GLY A 112 -21.12 -5.72 -5.72
N MET A 113 -21.58 -6.96 -5.52
CA MET A 113 -22.92 -7.42 -5.95
C MET A 113 -23.98 -7.40 -4.85
N GLY A 114 -23.63 -7.07 -3.60
CA GLY A 114 -24.58 -6.94 -2.48
C GLY A 114 -24.43 -5.64 -1.69
N GLY A 115 -25.40 -5.39 -0.80
CA GLY A 115 -25.46 -4.20 0.05
C GLY A 115 -24.39 -4.22 1.16
N PRO A 116 -24.13 -3.09 1.84
CA PRO A 116 -23.21 -3.07 2.97
C PRO A 116 -23.70 -3.99 4.09
N LEU A 117 -22.77 -4.68 4.77
CA LEU A 117 -23.04 -5.64 5.85
C LEU A 117 -22.76 -5.01 7.22
N ARG A 118 -23.67 -5.22 8.18
CA ARG A 118 -23.45 -4.82 9.58
C ARG A 118 -22.62 -5.89 10.28
N ILE A 119 -21.58 -5.47 10.99
CA ILE A 119 -20.72 -6.37 11.75
C ILE A 119 -20.92 -6.14 13.24
N GLU A 120 -21.10 -7.23 13.96
CA GLU A 120 -21.02 -7.27 15.42
C GLU A 120 -19.65 -7.85 15.78
N ALA A 121 -18.75 -7.00 16.30
CA ALA A 121 -17.41 -7.42 16.67
C ALA A 121 -17.35 -7.79 18.14
N GLU A 122 -16.71 -8.92 18.45
CA GLU A 122 -16.60 -9.46 19.82
C GLU A 122 -15.97 -8.47 20.82
N GLY A 123 -15.06 -7.60 20.36
CA GLY A 123 -14.42 -6.56 21.18
C GLY A 123 -15.18 -5.24 21.27
N ILE A 124 -16.39 -5.14 20.70
CA ILE A 124 -17.21 -3.93 20.67
C ILE A 124 -18.63 -4.28 21.12
N ALA A 125 -18.78 -4.55 22.41
CA ALA A 125 -20.06 -4.84 23.04
C ALA A 125 -20.55 -3.64 23.86
N ILE A 126 -21.87 -3.39 23.83
CA ILE A 126 -22.48 -2.35 24.66
C ILE A 126 -22.26 -2.71 26.14
N GLY A 127 -21.83 -1.74 26.93
CA GLY A 127 -21.52 -1.91 28.35
C GLY A 127 -20.09 -2.36 28.66
N THR A 128 -19.26 -2.66 27.65
CA THR A 128 -17.83 -2.96 27.86
C THR A 128 -16.95 -1.82 27.35
N LYS A 129 -15.68 -1.81 27.79
CA LYS A 129 -14.67 -0.94 27.18
C LYS A 129 -14.23 -1.56 25.85
N PRO A 130 -14.15 -0.79 24.76
CA PRO A 130 -13.70 -1.36 23.49
C PRO A 130 -12.24 -1.82 23.58
N ASP A 131 -11.93 -2.96 22.98
CA ASP A 131 -10.64 -3.64 23.10
C ASP A 131 -9.47 -2.73 22.63
N PRO A 132 -8.47 -2.44 23.50
CA PRO A 132 -7.32 -1.61 23.13
C PRO A 132 -6.45 -2.22 22.02
N SER A 133 -6.67 -3.47 21.60
CA SER A 133 -5.95 -4.08 20.48
C SER A 133 -6.27 -3.46 19.12
N TYR A 134 -7.36 -2.70 18.99
CA TYR A 134 -7.78 -2.06 17.75
C TYR A 134 -6.90 -0.84 17.37
N PRO A 135 -6.18 -0.86 16.23
CA PRO A 135 -5.24 0.22 15.86
C PRO A 135 -5.88 1.60 15.71
N TRP A 136 -7.13 1.65 15.23
CA TRP A 136 -7.89 2.88 15.04
C TRP A 136 -8.34 3.53 16.36
N GLN A 137 -8.36 2.77 17.46
CA GLN A 137 -8.71 3.23 18.81
C GLN A 137 -7.48 3.70 19.58
N VAL A 138 -6.34 3.01 19.46
CA VAL A 138 -5.10 3.29 20.23
C VAL A 138 -4.63 4.74 20.04
N ALA A 139 -4.69 5.26 18.82
CA ALA A 139 -4.31 6.65 18.55
C ALA A 139 -5.29 7.70 19.15
N SER A 140 -6.43 7.28 19.73
CA SER A 140 -7.35 8.14 20.49
C SER A 140 -7.03 8.25 21.98
N PHE A 141 -6.30 7.28 22.54
CA PHE A 141 -6.12 7.10 24.00
C PHE A 141 -4.69 7.30 24.48
N GLU A 142 -3.69 7.38 23.58
CA GLU A 142 -2.38 7.87 23.97
C GLU A 142 -2.45 9.38 24.25
N ASP A 143 -2.40 9.70 25.53
CA ASP A 143 -2.39 11.05 26.11
C ASP A 143 -1.42 12.00 25.39
N GLU A 144 -1.77 13.29 25.39
CA GLU A 144 -1.01 14.43 24.86
C GLU A 144 0.44 14.57 25.40
N THR A 145 0.92 13.64 26.23
CA THR A 145 2.20 13.72 26.94
C THR A 145 3.24 12.66 26.54
N SER A 146 2.87 11.52 25.93
CA SER A 146 3.84 10.43 25.71
C SER A 146 4.51 10.42 24.32
N SER A 147 3.83 10.93 23.28
CA SER A 147 4.33 10.86 21.90
C SER A 147 3.97 12.10 21.06
N PRO A 148 4.73 13.21 21.15
CA PRO A 148 4.47 14.43 20.38
C PRO A 148 4.73 14.30 18.86
N GLY A 149 5.21 13.14 18.39
CA GLY A 149 5.57 12.90 16.99
C GLY A 149 4.53 12.12 16.15
N LEU A 150 3.45 11.63 16.75
CA LEU A 150 2.49 10.72 16.09
C LEU A 150 1.29 11.42 15.42
N ARG A 151 1.29 12.76 15.38
CA ARG A 151 0.22 13.54 14.76
C ARG A 151 0.69 14.03 13.40
N SER A 152 0.14 13.48 12.32
CA SER A 152 0.27 14.14 11.02
C SER A 152 -0.31 15.55 11.12
N PRO A 153 0.43 16.59 10.70
CA PRO A 153 -0.10 17.94 10.67
C PRO A 153 -1.35 17.97 9.80
N LYS A 154 -2.44 18.42 10.41
CA LYS A 154 -3.73 18.64 9.79
C LYS A 154 -3.53 19.68 8.67
N PHE A 155 -3.44 19.26 7.41
CA PHE A 155 -3.53 20.21 6.30
C PHE A 155 -4.96 20.75 6.25
N THR A 156 -5.07 22.07 6.15
CA THR A 156 -6.20 22.99 6.43
C THR A 156 -6.58 23.20 7.90
N PRO A 157 -6.43 24.43 8.44
CA PRO A 157 -6.97 24.77 9.74
C PRO A 157 -8.50 24.70 9.65
N THR A 158 -9.10 23.88 10.50
CA THR A 158 -10.55 23.94 10.75
C THR A 158 -10.88 25.30 11.37
N PRO A 159 -12.08 25.86 11.10
CA PRO A 159 -12.52 27.10 11.71
C PRO A 159 -12.33 27.08 13.24
N PRO A 160 -11.95 28.21 13.85
CA PRO A 160 -11.54 28.29 15.26
C PRO A 160 -12.63 27.87 16.26
N ASP A 161 -13.89 27.72 15.82
CA ASP A 161 -15.01 27.36 16.68
C ASP A 161 -15.28 25.84 16.74
N ILE A 162 -14.65 25.03 15.87
CA ILE A 162 -14.85 23.57 15.83
C ILE A 162 -13.53 22.85 15.52
N SER A 163 -12.67 22.67 16.52
CA SER A 163 -11.37 22.00 16.37
C SER A 163 -11.50 20.47 16.43
N TYR A 164 -12.01 19.82 15.38
CA TYR A 164 -11.95 18.34 15.33
C TYR A 164 -10.51 17.86 15.19
N LYS A 165 -9.88 17.32 16.23
CA LYS A 165 -8.55 16.71 16.09
C LYS A 165 -8.71 15.29 15.51
N GLY A 166 -9.01 15.15 14.22
CA GLY A 166 -8.95 13.85 13.53
C GLY A 166 -7.51 13.45 13.22
N TRP A 167 -7.24 12.14 13.14
CA TRP A 167 -5.90 11.60 12.87
C TRP A 167 -5.97 10.35 11.99
N TRP A 168 -4.86 10.09 11.31
CA TRP A 168 -4.64 8.86 10.55
C TRP A 168 -3.85 7.87 11.39
N THR A 169 -4.17 6.58 11.27
CA THR A 169 -3.31 5.51 11.83
C THR A 169 -2.06 5.33 10.99
N TYR A 170 -1.07 4.63 11.53
CA TYR A 170 -0.12 3.94 10.65
C TYR A 170 -0.85 2.88 9.82
N PRO A 171 -0.36 2.56 8.60
CA PRO A 171 -0.85 1.44 7.83
C PRO A 171 -0.75 0.16 8.64
N TYR A 172 -1.77 -0.68 8.56
CA TYR A 172 -1.72 -1.97 9.23
C TYR A 172 -2.36 -3.05 8.37
N TYR A 173 -1.84 -4.27 8.50
CA TYR A 173 -2.48 -5.43 7.89
C TYR A 173 -3.55 -5.98 8.83
N SER A 174 -4.75 -6.20 8.30
CA SER A 174 -5.84 -6.86 9.02
C SER A 174 -5.88 -8.35 8.64
N CYS A 175 -5.62 -9.22 9.61
CA CYS A 175 -5.67 -10.67 9.42
C CYS A 175 -7.08 -11.18 9.05
N GLY A 176 -8.12 -10.55 9.60
CA GLY A 176 -9.52 -10.93 9.31
C GLY A 176 -9.95 -10.57 7.90
N GLN A 177 -9.52 -9.42 7.38
CA GLN A 177 -9.87 -8.95 6.03
C GLN A 177 -8.86 -9.35 4.96
N LYS A 178 -7.67 -9.83 5.35
CA LYS A 178 -6.51 -10.10 4.48
C LYS A 178 -6.14 -8.91 3.58
N LYS A 179 -6.18 -7.71 4.15
CA LYS A 179 -5.99 -6.44 3.44
C LYS A 179 -5.10 -5.50 4.23
N TRP A 180 -4.38 -4.64 3.50
CA TRP A 180 -3.72 -3.48 4.06
C TRP A 180 -4.73 -2.36 4.23
N ILE A 181 -4.78 -1.81 5.43
CA ILE A 181 -5.76 -0.81 5.84
C ILE A 181 -5.06 0.43 6.37
N LEU A 182 -5.61 1.58 6.00
CA LEU A 182 -5.32 2.86 6.63
C LEU A 182 -6.62 3.40 7.24
N SER A 183 -6.62 3.74 8.53
CA SER A 183 -7.84 4.24 9.18
C SER A 183 -7.74 5.72 9.49
N TYR A 184 -8.83 6.44 9.24
CA TYR A 184 -9.03 7.79 9.72
C TYR A 184 -10.00 7.78 10.88
N SER A 185 -9.66 8.48 11.96
CA SER A 185 -10.47 8.55 13.17
C SER A 185 -10.70 9.99 13.60
N VAL A 186 -11.91 10.30 14.03
CA VAL A 186 -12.32 11.62 14.52
C VAL A 186 -13.04 11.46 15.86
N ALA A 187 -12.53 12.16 16.87
CA ALA A 187 -13.23 12.29 18.15
C ALA A 187 -14.29 13.39 18.07
N ILE A 188 -15.53 13.03 18.41
CA ILE A 188 -16.67 13.95 18.45
C ILE A 188 -16.86 14.38 19.91
N PRO A 189 -16.73 15.68 20.23
CA PRO A 189 -16.87 16.17 21.59
C PRO A 189 -18.31 15.98 22.12
N PRO A 190 -18.49 15.84 23.44
CA PRO A 190 -19.81 15.67 24.03
C PRO A 190 -20.67 16.94 23.88
N MET A 191 -21.95 16.77 23.53
CA MET A 191 -22.92 17.85 23.58
C MET A 191 -23.45 18.04 25.01
N GLY A 192 -23.01 19.11 25.68
CA GLY A 192 -23.53 19.50 26.99
C GLY A 192 -23.04 18.63 28.15
N ARG A 193 -23.77 18.65 29.28
CA ARG A 193 -23.34 18.08 30.57
C ARG A 193 -23.37 16.54 30.64
N HIS A 194 -23.96 15.87 29.64
CA HIS A 194 -24.20 14.42 29.69
C HIS A 194 -22.97 13.56 29.35
N GLY A 195 -21.81 14.15 29.08
CA GLY A 195 -20.54 13.42 29.07
C GLY A 195 -20.46 12.24 28.08
N ILE A 196 -21.28 12.17 27.04
CA ILE A 196 -21.17 11.11 26.01
C ILE A 196 -20.30 11.63 24.87
N ARG A 197 -19.15 10.99 24.65
CA ARG A 197 -18.23 11.28 23.55
C ARG A 197 -18.56 10.38 22.37
N GLY A 198 -18.61 10.96 21.18
CA GLY A 198 -18.69 10.18 19.95
C GLY A 198 -17.31 9.87 19.40
N PHE A 199 -17.23 8.78 18.66
CA PHE A 199 -16.03 8.38 17.95
C PHE A 199 -16.42 7.86 16.57
N LEU A 200 -15.92 8.47 15.51
CA LEU A 200 -16.14 8.06 14.13
C LEU A 200 -14.81 7.57 13.56
N SER A 201 -14.81 6.39 12.94
CA SER A 201 -13.65 5.88 12.20
C SER A 201 -14.07 5.28 10.87
N ILE A 202 -13.24 5.49 9.84
CA ILE A 202 -13.35 4.86 8.53
C ILE A 202 -12.06 4.08 8.23
N ASP A 203 -12.20 2.93 7.58
CA ASP A 203 -11.07 2.16 7.06
C ASP A 203 -10.99 2.32 5.54
N ILE A 204 -9.77 2.45 5.05
CA ILE A 204 -9.44 2.64 3.65
C ILE A 204 -8.59 1.45 3.18
N ASP A 205 -8.97 0.86 2.05
CA ASP A 205 -8.15 -0.16 1.38
C ASP A 205 -6.95 0.51 0.71
N ILE A 206 -5.75 0.13 1.15
CA ILE A 206 -4.48 0.58 0.59
C ILE A 206 -3.68 -0.58 -0.03
N SER A 207 -4.34 -1.72 -0.26
CA SER A 207 -3.71 -2.92 -0.83
C SER A 207 -3.25 -2.69 -2.29
N ASP A 208 -3.77 -1.66 -2.95
CA ASP A 208 -3.39 -1.24 -4.31
C ASP A 208 -2.09 -0.41 -4.37
N LEU A 209 -1.54 -0.02 -3.22
CA LEU A 209 -0.27 0.69 -3.12
C LEU A 209 0.93 -0.24 -3.36
N GLN A 210 2.05 0.37 -3.75
CA GLN A 210 3.26 -0.30 -4.20
C GLN A 210 4.47 0.11 -3.35
N VAL A 211 5.20 -0.89 -2.87
CA VAL A 211 6.46 -0.75 -2.16
C VAL A 211 7.58 -0.65 -3.20
N ASN A 212 7.94 0.58 -3.56
CA ASN A 212 9.09 0.85 -4.42
C ASN A 212 10.30 1.23 -3.54
N GLN A 213 11.30 0.35 -3.50
CA GLN A 213 12.53 0.57 -2.73
C GLN A 213 13.63 1.30 -3.52
N CYS A 214 13.44 1.48 -4.84
CA CYS A 214 14.38 2.20 -5.68
C CYS A 214 14.29 3.72 -5.46
N ASN A 215 15.28 4.46 -5.95
CA ASN A 215 15.23 5.92 -5.88
C ASN A 215 14.08 6.45 -6.75
N ASN A 216 13.32 7.42 -6.24
CA ASN A 216 12.40 8.19 -7.06
C ASN A 216 13.20 9.29 -7.79
N PRO A 217 13.38 9.25 -9.12
CA PRO A 217 14.06 10.34 -9.84
C PRO A 217 13.32 11.68 -9.71
N ASN A 218 12.07 11.69 -9.25
CA ASN A 218 11.19 12.85 -9.33
C ASN A 218 11.34 13.88 -8.21
N ARG A 219 12.19 13.69 -7.19
CA ARG A 219 12.31 14.70 -6.12
C ARG A 219 13.29 15.84 -6.41
N TYR A 220 14.29 15.63 -7.28
CA TYR A 220 15.31 16.68 -7.56
C TYR A 220 15.60 16.88 -9.05
N GLU A 221 15.49 15.86 -9.90
CA GLU A 221 15.78 16.01 -11.35
C GLU A 221 14.62 16.67 -12.11
N ILE A 222 13.36 16.42 -11.74
CA ILE A 222 12.22 17.11 -12.35
C ILE A 222 12.25 18.62 -12.07
N LEU A 223 12.70 19.05 -10.89
CA LEU A 223 12.74 20.48 -10.53
C LEU A 223 13.87 21.22 -11.26
N SER A 224 15.08 20.64 -11.33
CA SER A 224 16.23 21.29 -11.98
C SER A 224 16.13 21.24 -13.52
N TYR A 225 15.65 20.14 -14.09
CA TYR A 225 15.55 19.97 -15.54
C TYR A 225 14.42 20.82 -16.14
N ASN A 226 13.25 20.89 -15.50
CA ASN A 226 12.15 21.74 -15.98
C ASN A 226 12.45 23.23 -15.82
N GLN A 227 13.26 23.64 -14.83
CA GLN A 227 13.63 25.04 -14.68
C GLN A 227 14.57 25.52 -15.79
N HIS A 228 15.56 24.71 -16.19
CA HIS A 228 16.52 25.07 -17.22
C HIS A 228 15.92 25.00 -18.64
N LEU A 229 15.00 24.07 -18.90
CA LEU A 229 14.34 23.96 -20.21
C LEU A 229 13.20 24.95 -20.41
N ARG A 230 12.48 25.37 -19.35
CA ARG A 230 11.47 26.44 -19.45
C ARG A 230 12.08 27.78 -19.87
N GLN A 231 13.36 28.02 -19.58
CA GLN A 231 14.06 29.24 -20.02
C GLN A 231 14.39 29.22 -21.53
N PHE A 232 14.57 28.05 -22.14
CA PHE A 232 15.03 27.94 -23.54
C PHE A 232 13.96 27.47 -24.53
N TYR A 233 12.96 26.69 -24.08
CA TYR A 233 11.91 26.15 -24.94
C TYR A 233 10.55 26.20 -24.22
N PRO A 234 9.68 27.17 -24.56
CA PRO A 234 8.36 27.30 -23.94
C PRO A 234 7.39 26.13 -24.23
N PHE A 235 7.78 25.18 -25.10
CA PHE A 235 6.95 24.06 -25.55
C PHE A 235 7.28 22.70 -24.89
N VAL A 236 8.23 22.62 -23.95
CA VAL A 236 8.52 21.34 -23.26
C VAL A 236 7.31 20.95 -22.42
N ARG A 237 6.47 20.06 -22.95
CA ARG A 237 5.47 19.34 -22.15
C ARG A 237 6.22 18.56 -21.09
N ASN A 238 5.85 18.74 -19.83
CA ASN A 238 6.30 17.87 -18.74
C ASN A 238 6.15 16.43 -19.22
N LEU A 239 7.22 15.62 -19.22
CA LEU A 239 7.05 14.17 -19.17
C LEU A 239 6.33 13.89 -17.85
N LYS A 240 4.99 13.91 -17.87
CA LYS A 240 4.19 13.28 -16.82
C LYS A 240 4.43 11.79 -16.96
N LEU A 241 5.48 11.29 -16.32
CA LEU A 241 5.40 9.96 -15.74
C LEU A 241 4.07 9.95 -14.96
N GLY A 242 3.14 9.07 -15.31
CA GLY A 242 1.73 9.22 -14.94
C GLY A 242 1.59 9.54 -13.46
N GLU A 243 1.04 10.71 -13.12
CA GLU A 243 0.87 11.16 -11.72
C GLU A 243 0.16 10.08 -10.88
N ASP A 244 -0.73 9.32 -11.50
CA ASP A 244 -1.45 8.19 -10.92
C ASP A 244 -0.54 7.02 -10.49
N GLU A 245 0.60 6.80 -11.16
CA GLU A 245 1.56 5.76 -10.82
C GLU A 245 2.43 6.18 -9.63
N GLN A 246 2.82 7.45 -9.56
CA GLN A 246 3.55 8.01 -8.42
C GLN A 246 2.70 8.01 -7.14
N LEU A 247 1.40 8.33 -7.24
CA LEU A 247 0.46 8.31 -6.11
C LEU A 247 0.18 6.90 -5.57
N ARG A 248 0.47 5.84 -6.35
CA ARG A 248 0.38 4.45 -5.88
C ARG A 248 1.65 4.00 -5.17
N GLN A 249 2.78 4.70 -5.32
CA GLN A 249 4.03 4.32 -4.68
C GLN A 249 4.15 4.93 -3.29
N ILE A 250 4.64 4.13 -2.34
CA ILE A 250 4.83 4.58 -0.96
C ILE A 250 6.17 5.31 -0.86
N GLU A 251 6.12 6.63 -0.70
CA GLU A 251 7.31 7.48 -0.64
C GLU A 251 8.32 7.05 0.42
N ALA A 252 7.84 6.58 1.58
CA ALA A 252 8.67 6.20 2.72
C ALA A 252 9.69 5.08 2.42
N PHE A 253 9.45 4.23 1.42
CA PHE A 253 10.36 3.12 1.09
C PHE A 253 11.40 3.46 0.04
N HIS A 254 11.31 4.61 -0.62
CA HIS A 254 12.28 4.96 -1.67
C HIS A 254 13.69 5.06 -1.10
N SER A 255 14.65 4.67 -1.94
CA SER A 255 16.07 4.64 -1.58
C SER A 255 16.44 3.67 -0.44
N SER A 256 15.57 2.71 -0.10
CA SER A 256 15.85 1.67 0.91
C SER A 256 16.50 0.40 0.35
N HIS A 257 16.70 0.31 -0.98
CA HIS A 257 17.30 -0.84 -1.65
C HIS A 257 18.74 -1.16 -1.20
N LYS A 258 19.18 -2.41 -1.42
CA LYS A 258 20.53 -2.87 -1.07
C LYS A 258 21.50 -2.96 -2.26
N CYS A 259 21.17 -2.35 -3.39
CA CYS A 259 22.11 -2.25 -4.52
C CYS A 259 23.35 -1.40 -4.16
N HIS A 260 24.53 -1.82 -4.64
CA HIS A 260 25.76 -1.06 -4.46
C HIS A 260 25.72 0.28 -5.21
N VAL A 261 25.76 1.38 -4.47
CA VAL A 261 25.57 2.75 -5.01
C VAL A 261 26.54 3.10 -6.13
N HIS A 262 27.78 2.60 -6.09
CA HIS A 262 28.81 2.96 -7.06
C HIS A 262 28.80 2.15 -8.35
N SER A 263 28.34 0.90 -8.30
CA SER A 263 28.45 -0.04 -9.42
C SER A 263 27.11 -0.52 -9.96
N MET A 264 26.01 -0.25 -9.26
CA MET A 264 24.67 -0.72 -9.60
C MET A 264 23.62 0.39 -9.63
N ARG A 265 22.57 0.17 -10.42
CA ARG A 265 21.32 0.92 -10.46
C ARG A 265 20.16 0.02 -10.00
N CYS A 266 19.24 0.59 -9.24
CA CYS A 266 18.02 -0.09 -8.82
C CYS A 266 16.93 0.11 -9.86
N GLU A 267 16.31 -0.98 -10.31
CA GLU A 267 15.14 -0.99 -11.19
C GLU A 267 13.96 -1.60 -10.46
N TYR A 268 12.87 -0.86 -10.30
CA TYR A 268 11.67 -1.36 -9.63
C TYR A 268 10.99 -2.43 -10.51
N ARG A 269 10.67 -3.58 -9.93
CA ARG A 269 10.01 -4.69 -10.61
C ARG A 269 8.83 -5.17 -9.78
N PRO A 270 7.62 -4.64 -10.04
CA PRO A 270 6.44 -5.06 -9.30
C PRO A 270 6.18 -6.56 -9.54
N VAL A 271 5.77 -7.25 -8.48
CA VAL A 271 5.37 -8.65 -8.59
C VAL A 271 3.99 -8.69 -9.26
N VAL A 272 3.90 -9.33 -10.42
CA VAL A 272 2.65 -9.47 -11.16
C VAL A 272 2.18 -10.92 -11.09
N THR A 273 0.96 -11.12 -10.65
CA THR A 273 0.30 -12.43 -10.61
C THR A 273 -0.79 -12.46 -11.66
N SER A 274 -0.73 -13.39 -12.60
CA SER A 274 -1.83 -13.64 -13.53
C SER A 274 -2.93 -14.43 -12.81
N VAL A 275 -4.09 -13.83 -12.61
CA VAL A 275 -5.29 -14.54 -12.17
C VAL A 275 -6.21 -14.80 -13.36
N ILE A 276 -6.77 -16.00 -13.41
CA ILE A 276 -7.79 -16.35 -14.41
C ILE A 276 -9.12 -15.82 -13.86
N SER A 277 -9.64 -14.75 -14.45
CA SER A 277 -10.94 -14.23 -14.06
C SER A 277 -12.03 -15.05 -14.74
N SER A 278 -12.80 -15.83 -13.97
CA SER A 278 -14.00 -16.54 -14.43
C SER A 278 -15.20 -15.58 -14.56
N ALA A 279 -15.01 -14.42 -15.17
CA ALA A 279 -16.11 -13.51 -15.49
C ALA A 279 -16.71 -13.89 -16.84
N ALA A 280 -17.34 -15.07 -16.91
CA ALA A 280 -18.32 -15.34 -17.94
C ALA A 280 -19.65 -14.73 -17.48
N SER A 281 -19.98 -13.57 -18.02
CA SER A 281 -21.33 -13.02 -17.92
C SER A 281 -22.30 -14.03 -18.51
N LEU A 282 -23.11 -14.68 -17.67
CA LEU A 282 -24.29 -15.42 -18.10
C LEU A 282 -25.28 -14.40 -18.65
N THR A 283 -25.26 -14.15 -19.96
CA THR A 283 -26.35 -13.47 -20.64
C THR A 283 -27.55 -14.41 -20.64
N LEU A 284 -28.50 -14.18 -19.74
CA LEU A 284 -29.83 -14.76 -19.79
C LEU A 284 -30.51 -14.31 -21.09
N GLY A 285 -30.62 -15.23 -22.06
CA GLY A 285 -31.54 -15.07 -23.18
C GLY A 285 -32.99 -15.15 -22.68
N PRO A 286 -33.94 -14.43 -23.30
CA PRO A 286 -35.33 -14.47 -22.91
C PRO A 286 -35.95 -15.76 -23.47
N ASN A 287 -35.78 -16.86 -22.75
CA ASN A 287 -36.74 -17.96 -22.65
C ASN A 287 -36.11 -19.09 -21.82
N GLY A 288 -36.67 -19.30 -20.63
CA GLY A 288 -36.19 -20.28 -19.67
C GLY A 288 -36.35 -21.71 -20.16
N THR A 289 -35.27 -22.32 -20.62
CA THR A 289 -35.06 -23.77 -20.59
C THR A 289 -33.59 -24.04 -20.26
N GLY A 290 -33.34 -24.91 -19.27
CA GLY A 290 -32.03 -25.20 -18.69
C GLY A 290 -30.98 -25.78 -19.66
N PRO A 291 -29.77 -26.10 -19.17
CA PRO A 291 -28.65 -26.50 -20.01
C PRO A 291 -28.93 -27.87 -20.65
N VAL A 292 -29.08 -27.87 -21.98
CA VAL A 292 -29.11 -29.09 -22.78
C VAL A 292 -27.67 -29.49 -23.07
N MET A 293 -27.23 -30.62 -22.51
CA MET A 293 -26.00 -31.28 -22.90
C MET A 293 -26.17 -31.85 -24.31
N GLN A 294 -25.74 -31.11 -25.34
CA GLN A 294 -25.68 -31.65 -26.70
C GLN A 294 -24.37 -32.41 -26.90
N SER A 295 -24.46 -33.72 -26.69
CA SER A 295 -23.62 -34.70 -27.38
C SER A 295 -24.17 -34.88 -28.79
N LEU A 296 -23.36 -34.68 -29.84
CA LEU A 296 -23.39 -35.49 -31.08
C LEU A 296 -22.15 -35.18 -31.94
N VAL A 297 -21.21 -36.12 -32.09
CA VAL A 297 -21.01 -37.12 -33.18
C VAL A 297 -20.25 -36.59 -34.41
N ASN A 298 -19.24 -37.39 -34.78
CA ASN A 298 -18.37 -37.34 -35.96
C ASN A 298 -19.03 -36.92 -37.28
N GLY A 299 -18.33 -36.06 -38.03
CA GLY A 299 -18.56 -35.78 -39.44
C GLY A 299 -17.35 -35.10 -40.07
N THR A 300 -16.73 -35.77 -41.03
CA THR A 300 -15.61 -35.31 -41.86
C THR A 300 -16.05 -34.25 -42.89
N ALA A 301 -15.29 -33.14 -43.01
CA ALA A 301 -14.84 -32.50 -44.27
C ALA A 301 -14.73 -30.95 -44.18
N SER A 302 -13.49 -30.48 -44.41
CA SER A 302 -13.06 -29.26 -45.14
C SER A 302 -13.68 -27.89 -44.87
N GLY A 303 -12.96 -27.06 -44.10
CA GLY A 303 -13.01 -25.59 -44.12
C GLY A 303 -12.30 -24.98 -42.89
N PRO A 304 -11.48 -23.90 -42.98
CA PRO A 304 -10.87 -23.30 -41.81
C PRO A 304 -11.88 -22.36 -41.14
N SER A 305 -12.78 -22.92 -40.34
CA SER A 305 -13.61 -22.13 -39.43
C SER A 305 -12.86 -21.98 -38.11
N VAL A 306 -12.41 -20.75 -37.83
CA VAL A 306 -11.78 -20.36 -36.56
C VAL A 306 -12.78 -20.61 -35.44
N VAL A 307 -12.52 -21.63 -34.62
CA VAL A 307 -13.23 -21.84 -33.36
C VAL A 307 -12.76 -20.75 -32.41
N LEU A 308 -13.55 -19.69 -32.26
CA LEU A 308 -13.34 -18.69 -31.20
C LEU A 308 -13.61 -19.37 -29.86
N ALA A 309 -12.56 -19.93 -29.26
CA ALA A 309 -12.58 -20.27 -27.85
C ALA A 309 -12.91 -18.99 -27.06
N ALA A 310 -13.95 -19.05 -26.23
CA ALA A 310 -14.28 -17.99 -25.29
C ALA A 310 -13.05 -17.72 -24.42
N GLY A 311 -12.39 -16.59 -24.67
CA GLY A 311 -11.13 -16.23 -24.04
C GLY A 311 -11.36 -15.92 -22.56
N SER A 312 -10.81 -16.76 -21.68
CA SER A 312 -10.56 -16.39 -20.30
C SER A 312 -9.65 -15.16 -20.30
N ALA A 313 -10.14 -14.02 -19.80
CA ALA A 313 -9.29 -12.84 -19.64
C ALA A 313 -8.27 -13.13 -18.53
N LEU A 314 -6.99 -13.24 -18.88
CA LEU A 314 -5.90 -13.15 -17.91
C LEU A 314 -5.94 -11.74 -17.31
N GLN A 315 -6.34 -11.63 -16.04
CA GLN A 315 -6.22 -10.38 -15.31
C GLN A 315 -4.89 -10.39 -14.57
N THR A 316 -4.04 -9.41 -14.85
CA THR A 316 -2.77 -9.23 -14.13
C THR A 316 -3.03 -8.43 -12.86
N VAL A 317 -2.84 -9.04 -11.70
CA VAL A 317 -2.89 -8.38 -10.39
C VAL A 317 -1.47 -8.04 -9.96
N VAL A 318 -1.21 -6.77 -9.68
CA VAL A 318 0.07 -6.33 -9.11
C VAL A 318 0.03 -6.54 -7.60
N ASN A 319 0.91 -7.40 -7.09
CA ASN A 319 1.16 -7.53 -5.65
C ASN A 319 2.14 -6.43 -5.24
N GLY A 320 1.59 -5.25 -4.92
CA GLY A 320 2.39 -4.06 -4.63
C GLY A 320 3.14 -4.11 -3.30
N TRP A 321 2.68 -4.91 -2.33
CA TRP A 321 3.27 -5.02 -1.00
C TRP A 321 4.31 -6.14 -0.92
N THR A 322 5.50 -5.92 -1.49
CA THR A 322 6.57 -6.92 -1.47
C THR A 322 7.94 -6.28 -1.25
N ARG A 323 8.65 -6.74 -0.22
CA ARG A 323 10.07 -6.41 0.01
C ARG A 323 10.94 -7.11 -1.02
N GLY A 324 11.93 -6.40 -1.55
CA GLY A 324 12.86 -6.91 -2.54
C GLY A 324 12.31 -6.92 -3.97
N ALA A 325 11.18 -6.24 -4.22
CA ALA A 325 10.56 -6.11 -5.55
C ALA A 325 11.33 -5.16 -6.48
N TYR A 326 12.63 -5.39 -6.61
CA TYR A 326 13.53 -4.62 -7.47
C TYR A 326 14.60 -5.54 -8.06
N GLN A 327 15.32 -5.04 -9.06
CA GLN A 327 16.52 -5.68 -9.60
C GLN A 327 17.69 -4.71 -9.55
N CYS A 328 18.83 -5.16 -9.02
CA CYS A 328 20.07 -4.40 -9.09
C CYS A 328 20.79 -4.71 -10.40
N ARG A 329 20.73 -3.78 -11.36
CA ARG A 329 21.47 -3.89 -12.62
C ARG A 329 22.81 -3.19 -12.50
N CYS A 330 23.84 -3.70 -13.19
CA CYS A 330 25.10 -2.97 -13.28
C CYS A 330 24.90 -1.63 -14.00
N LYS A 331 25.62 -0.60 -13.56
CA LYS A 331 25.72 0.68 -14.27
C LYS A 331 26.58 0.51 -15.52
N ASP A 332 26.47 1.45 -16.46
CA ASP A 332 27.38 1.53 -17.60
C ASP A 332 28.84 1.63 -17.11
N GLY A 333 29.75 0.96 -17.82
CA GLY A 333 31.13 0.77 -17.38
C GLY A 333 31.33 -0.32 -16.30
N PHE A 334 30.29 -1.05 -15.91
CA PHE A 334 30.37 -2.21 -15.03
C PHE A 334 29.62 -3.43 -15.60
N TYR A 335 30.05 -4.63 -15.21
CA TYR A 335 29.41 -5.89 -15.62
C TYR A 335 29.40 -6.92 -14.48
N SER A 336 28.60 -7.96 -14.65
CA SER A 336 28.58 -9.14 -13.78
C SER A 336 28.52 -10.38 -14.65
N PHE A 337 29.49 -11.29 -14.49
CA PHE A 337 29.54 -12.53 -15.25
C PHE A 337 28.45 -13.52 -14.81
N ARG A 338 28.15 -13.59 -13.51
CA ARG A 338 27.18 -14.53 -12.96
C ARG A 338 25.72 -14.10 -13.17
N HIS A 339 25.48 -12.80 -13.20
CA HIS A 339 24.15 -12.22 -13.33
C HIS A 339 24.15 -11.07 -14.34
N PRO A 340 24.25 -11.37 -15.66
CA PRO A 340 24.30 -10.34 -16.71
C PRO A 340 23.02 -9.50 -16.73
N ASP A 341 21.86 -10.10 -16.43
CA ASP A 341 20.58 -9.40 -16.36
C ASP A 341 20.38 -8.57 -15.09
N GLY A 342 21.27 -8.70 -14.11
CA GLY A 342 21.18 -8.06 -12.79
C GLY A 342 20.72 -8.99 -11.68
N PHE A 343 20.96 -8.57 -10.44
CA PHE A 343 20.71 -9.34 -9.23
C PHE A 343 19.28 -9.13 -8.73
N ASN A 344 18.58 -10.20 -8.36
CA ASN A 344 17.23 -10.12 -7.81
C ASN A 344 17.25 -9.45 -6.43
N GLY A 345 16.40 -8.44 -6.22
CA GLY A 345 16.32 -7.66 -5.00
C GLY A 345 16.02 -8.50 -3.76
N SER A 346 15.16 -9.52 -3.87
CA SER A 346 14.86 -10.42 -2.74
C SER A 346 16.11 -11.13 -2.21
N ILE A 347 16.98 -11.58 -3.12
CA ILE A 347 18.26 -12.23 -2.76
C ILE A 347 19.25 -11.20 -2.23
N MET A 348 19.27 -9.99 -2.81
CA MET A 348 20.12 -8.88 -2.34
C MET A 348 19.79 -8.49 -0.88
N GLU A 349 18.50 -8.46 -0.51
CA GLU A 349 18.05 -8.19 0.86
C GLU A 349 18.60 -9.22 1.84
N VAL A 350 18.49 -10.51 1.51
CA VAL A 350 18.98 -11.62 2.36
C VAL A 350 20.51 -11.58 2.48
N ALA A 351 21.22 -11.46 1.34
CA ALA A 351 22.68 -11.39 1.35
C ALA A 351 23.20 -10.18 2.15
N TYR A 352 22.52 -9.04 2.05
CA TYR A 352 22.87 -7.85 2.84
C TYR A 352 22.63 -8.06 4.33
N GLN A 353 21.54 -8.73 4.71
CA GLN A 353 21.25 -9.06 6.10
C GLN A 353 22.33 -9.99 6.69
N GLU A 354 22.67 -11.07 6.00
CA GLU A 354 23.76 -11.98 6.42
C GLU A 354 25.10 -11.26 6.58
N TYR A 355 25.40 -10.32 5.67
CA TYR A 355 26.59 -9.50 5.75
C TYR A 355 26.57 -8.57 6.98
N ARG A 356 25.41 -7.96 7.29
CA ARG A 356 25.25 -7.14 8.50
C ARG A 356 25.40 -7.95 9.78
N ASP A 357 24.94 -9.18 9.76
CA ASP A 357 25.00 -10.11 10.90
C ASP A 357 26.37 -10.80 11.00
N ASN A 358 27.34 -10.46 10.13
CA ASN A 358 28.67 -11.06 10.02
C ASN A 358 28.64 -12.59 9.77
N ILE A 359 27.57 -13.10 9.16
CA ILE A 359 27.41 -14.51 8.81
C ILE A 359 28.15 -14.82 7.51
N SER A 360 28.06 -13.93 6.51
CA SER A 360 28.61 -14.19 5.17
C SER A 360 29.16 -12.93 4.49
N SER A 361 30.24 -13.07 3.70
CA SER A 361 30.83 -11.96 2.91
C SER A 361 30.31 -11.91 1.47
N TYR A 362 29.38 -12.80 1.09
CA TYR A 362 28.85 -12.95 -0.26
C TYR A 362 28.33 -11.63 -0.84
N TYR A 363 27.66 -10.81 -0.04
CA TYR A 363 27.16 -9.50 -0.47
C TYR A 363 28.25 -8.59 -1.07
N LYS A 364 29.46 -8.61 -0.51
CA LYS A 364 30.58 -7.77 -0.97
C LYS A 364 31.38 -8.40 -2.10
N GLU A 365 31.54 -9.72 -2.08
CA GLU A 365 32.44 -10.44 -2.99
C GLU A 365 31.75 -10.98 -4.24
N VAL A 366 30.48 -11.39 -4.11
CA VAL A 366 29.73 -12.09 -5.15
C VAL A 366 28.64 -11.22 -5.75
N PHE A 367 27.92 -10.47 -4.92
CA PHE A 367 26.85 -9.57 -5.34
C PHE A 367 27.38 -8.18 -5.69
N VAL A 368 28.46 -8.10 -6.47
CA VAL A 368 29.09 -6.84 -6.88
C VAL A 368 29.31 -6.82 -8.39
N CYS A 369 29.12 -5.66 -9.02
CA CYS A 369 29.52 -5.47 -10.41
C CYS A 369 30.98 -5.01 -10.48
N VAL A 370 31.73 -5.56 -11.42
CA VAL A 370 33.13 -5.26 -11.69
C VAL A 370 33.25 -4.23 -12.81
N ARG A 371 34.28 -3.36 -12.76
CA ARG A 371 34.50 -2.37 -13.82
C ARG A 371 34.89 -3.06 -15.13
N CYS A 372 34.42 -2.50 -16.23
CA CYS A 372 34.89 -2.82 -17.56
C CYS A 372 36.37 -2.44 -17.74
N ALA A 373 37.01 -3.04 -18.74
CA ALA A 373 38.34 -2.63 -19.16
C ALA A 373 38.38 -1.14 -19.56
N PRO A 374 39.52 -0.45 -19.38
CA PRO A 374 39.67 0.95 -19.74
C PRO A 374 39.26 1.22 -21.19
N GLY A 375 38.46 2.26 -21.42
CA GLY A 375 37.96 2.64 -22.75
C GLY A 375 36.63 2.00 -23.16
N CYS A 376 36.07 1.07 -22.38
CA CYS A 376 34.75 0.51 -22.62
C CYS A 376 33.63 1.39 -22.03
N ALA A 377 32.61 1.72 -22.83
CA ALA A 377 31.37 2.32 -22.33
C ALA A 377 30.43 1.27 -21.69
N THR A 378 30.34 0.09 -22.29
CA THR A 378 29.58 -1.07 -21.79
C THR A 378 30.38 -2.34 -22.08
N CYS A 379 30.27 -3.35 -21.21
CA CYS A 379 30.92 -4.64 -21.42
C CYS A 379 30.07 -5.77 -20.81
N THR A 380 30.28 -6.99 -21.30
CA THR A 380 29.69 -8.22 -20.77
C THR A 380 30.71 -9.11 -20.05
N GLY A 381 32.00 -8.77 -20.17
CA GLY A 381 33.13 -9.55 -19.71
C GLY A 381 34.39 -8.71 -19.48
N PRO A 382 35.52 -9.34 -19.09
CA PRO A 382 36.81 -8.66 -18.87
C PRO A 382 37.53 -8.26 -20.16
N GLU A 383 36.92 -8.50 -21.31
CA GLU A 383 37.53 -8.30 -22.63
C GLU A 383 37.81 -6.81 -22.89
N PRO A 384 39.00 -6.46 -23.39
CA PRO A 384 39.35 -5.07 -23.65
C PRO A 384 38.62 -4.54 -24.90
N CYS A 385 38.02 -3.36 -24.80
CA CYS A 385 37.39 -2.70 -25.95
C CYS A 385 38.41 -2.04 -26.90
N LEU A 386 39.64 -1.83 -26.42
CA LEU A 386 40.73 -1.25 -27.19
C LEU A 386 41.87 -2.27 -27.28
N ALA A 387 42.45 -2.43 -28.46
CA ALA A 387 43.63 -3.27 -28.65
C ALA A 387 44.83 -2.68 -27.87
N SER A 388 45.43 -3.47 -26.98
CA SER A 388 46.67 -3.08 -26.28
C SER A 388 47.88 -3.28 -27.20
N TYR A 389 48.32 -2.20 -27.86
CA TYR A 389 49.59 -2.23 -28.59
C TYR A 389 50.76 -2.08 -27.61
N ASN A 390 51.46 -3.17 -27.33
CA ASN A 390 52.75 -3.14 -26.66
C ASN A 390 53.82 -2.58 -27.61
N TRP A 391 54.03 -1.26 -27.54
CA TRP A 391 55.01 -0.54 -28.36
C TRP A 391 56.48 -0.89 -28.05
N ALA A 392 56.74 -1.67 -26.99
CA ALA A 392 58.07 -2.07 -26.54
C ALA A 392 58.77 -3.15 -27.42
N PHE A 393 58.12 -3.64 -28.48
CA PHE A 393 58.71 -4.58 -29.44
C PHE A 393 58.86 -3.97 -30.85
N ARG A 394 59.35 -2.73 -30.94
CA ARG A 394 59.76 -2.15 -32.23
C ARG A 394 61.27 -2.03 -32.32
#